data_AF-A0A7G2K1C4-F1
#
_entry.id   AF-A0A7G2K1C4-F1
#
_cell.length_a   1.000
_cell.length_b   1.000
_cell.length_c   1.000
_cell.angle_alpha   90.00
_cell.angle_beta   90.00
_cell.angle_gamma   90.00
#
_symmetry.space_group_name_H-M   'P 1'
#
loop_
_entity.id
_entity.type
_entity.pdbx_description
1 polymer ?
#
loop_
_entity_poly.entity_id
_entity_poly.type
_entity_poly.pdbx_seq_one_letter_code
_entity_poly.pdbx_strand_id
1 'polypeptide(L)'
;IGENRCGVRSVEKTLAPYGKIAKIDSARRCGLYHFSLQNKPHFELKNFWKTYQHSTLENLTIYSLPGVFSAAELDTGTELLLSTIDNKIKGKVIDLGCGAGVIGSMIKKRAPNAQITMTDIHAMALESARKTLSENQ
;
A
#
# COMPACT_ATOMS: atom_id res chain seq x y z
N ILE A 1 -11.32 17.15 -9.07
CA ILE A 1 -12.74 16.89 -8.69
C ILE A 1 -12.76 15.82 -7.61
N GLY A 2 -13.73 15.82 -6.70
CA GLY A 2 -13.89 14.75 -5.70
C GLY A 2 -15.05 14.99 -4.74
N GLU A 3 -15.33 14.00 -3.88
CA GLU A 3 -16.41 14.08 -2.90
C GLU A 3 -15.97 14.78 -1.60
N ASN A 4 -16.82 15.64 -1.06
CA ASN A 4 -16.65 16.37 0.20
C ASN A 4 -16.40 15.44 1.40
N ARG A 5 -17.05 14.28 1.43
CA ARG A 5 -16.93 13.31 2.52
C ARG A 5 -15.66 12.46 2.43
N CYS A 6 -15.01 12.44 1.27
CA CYS A 6 -13.73 11.77 1.06
C CYS A 6 -12.55 12.75 1.14
N GLY A 7 -12.76 13.95 1.71
CA GLY A 7 -11.69 14.89 2.00
C GLY A 7 -11.20 15.73 0.81
N VAL A 8 -11.96 15.84 -0.30
CA VAL A 8 -11.55 16.64 -1.47
C VAL A 8 -11.16 18.07 -1.10
N ARG A 9 -11.76 18.66 -0.06
CA ARG A 9 -11.47 20.03 0.40
C ARG A 9 -10.04 20.22 0.88
N SER A 10 -9.35 19.15 1.29
CA SER A 10 -7.94 19.21 1.69
C SER A 10 -7.01 19.64 0.55
N VAL A 11 -7.45 19.51 -0.71
CA VAL A 11 -6.67 19.88 -1.90
C VAL A 11 -6.25 21.35 -1.89
N GLU A 12 -7.07 22.25 -1.30
CA GLU A 12 -6.73 23.67 -1.19
C GLU A 12 -5.48 23.87 -0.35
N LYS A 13 -5.42 23.25 0.83
CA LYS A 13 -4.25 23.31 1.72
C LYS A 13 -3.05 22.57 1.13
N THR A 14 -3.27 21.39 0.56
CA THR A 14 -2.20 20.54 0.03
C THR A 14 -1.50 21.16 -1.19
N LEU A 15 -2.25 21.85 -2.06
CA LEU A 15 -1.71 22.45 -3.28
C LEU A 15 -1.31 23.93 -3.16
N ALA A 16 -1.73 24.63 -2.12
CA ALA A 16 -1.39 26.06 -1.90
C ALA A 16 0.12 26.39 -2.03
N PRO A 17 1.07 25.55 -1.57
CA PRO A 17 2.50 25.84 -1.73
C PRO A 17 2.99 25.80 -3.20
N TYR A 18 2.28 25.09 -4.07
CA TYR A 18 2.73 24.77 -5.43
C TYR A 18 2.10 25.67 -6.50
N GLY A 19 1.09 26.47 -6.17
CA GLY A 19 0.46 27.36 -7.12
C GLY A 19 -0.90 27.87 -6.67
N LYS A 20 -1.68 28.38 -7.63
CA LYS A 20 -2.99 28.97 -7.37
C LYS A 20 -4.08 27.93 -7.51
N ILE A 21 -4.90 27.77 -6.48
CA ILE A 21 -6.07 26.89 -6.49
C ILE A 21 -7.34 27.69 -6.21
N ALA A 22 -8.42 27.34 -6.91
CA ALA A 22 -9.75 27.88 -6.66
C ALA A 22 -10.80 26.80 -6.88
N LYS A 23 -11.83 26.80 -6.05
CA LYS A 23 -13.04 26.01 -6.29
C LYS A 23 -13.84 26.68 -7.42
N ILE A 24 -14.11 25.95 -8.49
CA ILE A 24 -14.87 26.46 -9.65
C ILE A 24 -16.37 26.25 -9.44
N ASP A 25 -16.73 25.07 -8.93
CA ASP A 25 -18.12 24.67 -8.77
C ASP A 25 -18.30 23.61 -7.68
N SER A 26 -19.53 23.40 -7.25
CA SER A 26 -19.94 22.23 -6.49
C SER A 26 -21.38 21.84 -6.80
N ALA A 27 -21.58 20.55 -6.99
CA ALA A 27 -22.90 19.96 -7.10
C ALA A 27 -23.01 18.76 -6.16
N ARG A 28 -24.17 18.61 -5.51
CA ARG A 28 -24.45 17.54 -4.55
C ARG A 28 -23.35 17.47 -3.47
N ARG A 29 -22.61 16.35 -3.43
CA ARG A 29 -21.51 16.11 -2.48
C ARG A 29 -20.14 16.31 -3.11
N CYS A 30 -20.04 16.83 -4.33
CA CYS A 30 -18.78 16.95 -5.06
C CYS A 30 -18.29 18.40 -5.14
N GLY A 31 -16.96 18.57 -5.16
CA GLY A 31 -16.29 19.84 -5.44
C GLY A 31 -15.43 19.73 -6.70
N LEU A 32 -15.53 20.74 -7.57
CA LEU A 32 -14.66 20.93 -8.72
C LEU A 32 -13.69 22.07 -8.41
N TYR A 33 -12.40 21.82 -8.63
CA TYR A 33 -11.31 22.75 -8.35
C TYR A 33 -10.46 22.93 -9.60
N HIS A 34 -10.06 24.17 -9.86
CA HIS A 34 -9.03 24.52 -10.82
C HIS A 34 -7.71 24.76 -10.07
N PHE A 35 -6.63 24.20 -10.56
CA PHE A 35 -5.29 24.44 -10.04
C PHE A 35 -4.35 24.84 -11.18
N SER A 36 -3.59 25.91 -10.97
CA SER A 36 -2.55 26.38 -11.87
C SER A 36 -1.19 26.27 -11.16
N LEU A 37 -0.33 25.38 -11.67
CA LEU A 37 0.99 25.13 -11.11
C LEU A 37 1.92 26.32 -11.34
N GLN A 38 2.60 26.76 -10.29
CA GLN A 38 3.61 27.84 -10.36
C GLN A 38 4.98 27.36 -9.89
N ASN A 39 5.01 26.53 -8.85
CA ASN A 39 6.22 25.96 -8.27
C ASN A 39 6.14 24.44 -8.37
N LYS A 40 6.98 23.84 -9.21
CA LYS A 40 7.01 22.39 -9.40
C LYS A 40 7.51 21.72 -8.10
N PRO A 41 6.76 20.77 -7.51
CA PRO A 41 7.25 20.02 -6.36
C PRO A 41 8.42 19.11 -6.76
N HIS A 42 9.36 18.97 -5.84
CA HIS A 42 10.34 17.88 -5.92
C HIS A 42 9.68 16.59 -5.41
N PHE A 43 9.84 15.49 -6.14
CA PHE A 43 9.29 14.20 -5.78
C PHE A 43 10.37 13.13 -5.79
N GLU A 44 10.45 12.39 -4.68
CA GLU A 44 11.34 11.24 -4.55
C GLU A 44 10.58 10.07 -3.93
N LEU A 45 10.38 9.00 -4.70
CA LEU A 45 9.63 7.82 -4.25
C LEU A 45 10.18 7.22 -2.95
N LYS A 46 11.50 7.26 -2.76
CA LYS A 46 12.16 6.70 -1.57
C LYS A 46 11.63 7.29 -0.25
N ASN A 47 11.13 8.53 -0.27
CA ASN A 47 10.65 9.23 0.93
C ASN A 47 9.24 8.80 1.36
N PHE A 48 8.58 7.93 0.59
CA PHE A 48 7.20 7.50 0.82
C PHE A 48 7.08 6.06 1.33
N TRP A 49 8.18 5.34 1.46
CA TRP A 49 8.17 4.01 2.06
C TRP A 49 7.83 4.10 3.54
N LYS A 50 6.84 3.31 3.95
CA LYS A 50 6.60 2.96 5.35
C LYS A 50 7.12 1.56 5.59
N THR A 51 7.60 1.34 6.81
CA THR A 51 8.14 0.05 7.23
C THR A 51 7.64 -0.28 8.61
N TYR A 52 7.29 -1.55 8.82
CA TYR A 52 6.98 -2.07 10.16
C TYR A 52 7.45 -3.52 10.29
N GLN A 53 7.57 -3.96 11.54
CA GLN A 53 7.78 -5.34 11.93
C GLN A 53 6.68 -5.75 12.90
N HIS A 54 6.38 -7.04 12.96
CA HIS A 54 5.39 -7.58 13.88
C HIS A 54 5.83 -8.96 14.38
N SER A 55 5.49 -9.29 15.63
CA SER A 55 5.96 -10.51 16.31
C SER A 55 5.51 -11.80 15.61
N THR A 56 4.29 -11.83 15.05
CA THR A 56 3.76 -12.96 14.28
C THR A 56 4.38 -13.12 12.89
N LEU A 57 5.19 -12.16 12.43
CA LEU A 57 5.83 -12.21 11.11
C LEU A 57 7.26 -12.74 11.12
N GLU A 58 7.68 -13.42 12.19
CA GLU A 58 8.97 -14.15 12.24
C GLU A 58 10.19 -13.31 11.81
N ASN A 59 10.27 -12.03 12.20
CA ASN A 59 11.31 -11.07 11.79
C ASN A 59 11.25 -10.61 10.32
N LEU A 60 10.12 -10.79 9.61
CA LEU A 60 9.92 -10.11 8.35
C LEU A 60 9.78 -8.61 8.56
N THR A 61 10.47 -7.85 7.71
CA THR A 61 10.34 -6.40 7.61
C THR A 61 9.43 -6.06 6.44
N ILE A 62 8.26 -5.49 6.71
CA ILE A 62 7.27 -5.18 5.67
C ILE A 62 7.50 -3.78 5.13
N TYR A 63 7.54 -3.62 3.81
CA TYR A 63 7.68 -2.34 3.13
C TYR A 63 6.38 -2.01 2.39
N SER A 64 5.89 -0.79 2.56
CA SER A 64 4.61 -0.38 1.98
C SER A 64 4.63 1.06 1.47
N LEU A 65 4.08 1.26 0.27
CA LEU A 65 3.84 2.58 -0.31
C LEU A 65 2.47 3.14 0.10
N PRO A 66 2.24 4.47 -0.03
CA PRO A 66 0.95 5.07 0.29
C PRO A 66 -0.21 4.42 -0.47
N GLY A 67 -1.36 4.25 0.17
CA GLY A 67 -2.56 3.69 -0.46
C GLY A 67 -2.61 2.16 -0.54
N VAL A 68 -1.56 1.45 -0.09
CA VAL A 68 -1.61 0.00 0.10
C VAL A 68 -2.34 -0.33 1.40
N PHE A 69 -3.12 -1.41 1.39
CA PHE A 69 -3.85 -1.90 2.58
C PHE A 69 -2.88 -2.20 3.72
N SER A 70 -3.27 -1.85 4.95
CA SER A 70 -2.50 -2.09 6.18
C SER A 70 -1.04 -1.60 6.13
N ALA A 71 -0.78 -0.44 5.51
CA ALA A 71 0.58 0.05 5.27
C ALA A 71 1.40 0.39 6.54
N ALA A 72 0.80 0.43 7.72
CA ALA A 72 1.46 0.86 8.96
C ALA A 72 1.58 -0.25 10.02
N GLU A 73 0.75 -1.28 9.95
CA GLU A 73 0.71 -2.36 10.94
C GLU A 73 0.11 -3.64 10.33
N LEU A 74 0.22 -4.75 11.03
CA LEU A 74 -0.38 -6.01 10.60
C LEU A 74 -1.90 -5.99 10.83
N ASP A 75 -2.67 -6.27 9.79
CA ASP A 75 -4.12 -6.44 9.89
C ASP A 75 -4.47 -7.71 10.69
N THR A 76 -5.43 -7.61 11.62
CA THR A 76 -5.84 -8.72 12.49
C THR A 76 -6.42 -9.90 11.71
N GLY A 77 -7.09 -9.65 10.58
CA GLY A 77 -7.59 -10.71 9.70
C GLY A 77 -6.44 -11.49 9.05
N THR A 78 -5.40 -10.77 8.61
CA THR A 78 -4.17 -11.36 8.08
C THR A 78 -3.45 -12.18 9.15
N GLU A 79 -3.33 -11.66 10.37
CA GLU A 79 -2.74 -12.40 11.50
C GLU A 79 -3.50 -13.70 11.79
N LEU A 80 -4.84 -13.63 11.84
CA LEU A 80 -5.67 -14.80 12.06
C LEU A 80 -5.47 -15.84 10.94
N LEU A 81 -5.44 -15.42 9.67
CA LEU A 81 -5.17 -16.32 8.55
C LEU A 81 -3.81 -17.01 8.68
N LEU A 82 -2.76 -16.25 9.00
CA LEU A 82 -1.41 -16.79 9.18
C LEU A 82 -1.30 -17.80 10.33
N SER A 83 -2.15 -17.68 11.35
CA SER A 83 -2.21 -18.64 12.47
C SER A 83 -2.75 -20.01 12.05
N THR A 84 -3.53 -20.06 10.96
CA THR A 84 -4.11 -21.31 10.43
C THR A 84 -3.23 -22.00 9.39
N ILE A 85 -2.24 -21.28 8.84
CA ILE A 85 -1.33 -21.81 7.81
C ILE A 85 -0.24 -22.64 8.46
N ASP A 86 -0.26 -23.94 8.20
CA ASP A 86 0.78 -24.87 8.63
C ASP A 86 1.98 -24.93 7.65
N ASN A 87 3.06 -25.59 8.08
CA ASN A 87 4.30 -25.70 7.30
C ASN A 87 4.22 -26.74 6.16
N LYS A 88 3.03 -27.22 5.78
CA LYS A 88 2.88 -28.30 4.78
C LYS A 88 2.52 -27.79 3.39
N ILE A 89 2.47 -26.47 3.18
CA ILE A 89 2.26 -25.88 1.86
C ILE A 89 3.35 -26.34 0.88
N LYS A 90 2.93 -26.89 -0.26
CA LYS A 90 3.80 -27.38 -1.34
C LYS A 90 3.22 -27.02 -2.69
N GLY A 91 4.09 -26.97 -3.70
CA GLY A 91 3.68 -26.72 -5.08
C GLY A 91 3.42 -25.25 -5.37
N LYS A 92 2.38 -24.98 -6.19
CA LYS A 92 2.03 -23.64 -6.66
C LYS A 92 0.98 -23.02 -5.75
N VAL A 93 1.23 -21.80 -5.31
CA VAL A 93 0.34 -21.03 -4.42
C VAL A 93 0.09 -19.66 -5.04
N ILE A 94 -1.13 -19.16 -4.90
CA ILE A 94 -1.49 -17.80 -5.30
C ILE A 94 -1.94 -16.99 -4.09
N ASP A 95 -1.38 -15.79 -3.96
CA ASP A 95 -1.81 -14.73 -3.04
C ASP A 95 -2.55 -13.66 -3.86
N LEU A 96 -3.88 -13.60 -3.70
CA LEU A 96 -4.78 -12.75 -4.48
C LEU A 96 -5.17 -11.52 -3.68
N GLY A 97 -4.81 -10.33 -4.19
CA GLY A 97 -4.89 -9.10 -3.41
C GLY A 97 -3.73 -9.01 -2.41
N CYS A 98 -2.51 -9.23 -2.88
CA CYS A 98 -1.35 -9.44 -2.02
C CYS A 98 -0.97 -8.23 -1.16
N GLY A 99 -1.45 -7.02 -1.49
CA GLY A 99 -1.13 -5.82 -0.73
C GLY A 99 0.39 -5.61 -0.62
N ALA A 100 0.90 -5.44 0.60
CA ALA A 100 2.34 -5.29 0.85
C ALA A 100 3.15 -6.62 0.77
N GLY A 101 2.51 -7.73 0.40
CA GLY A 101 3.14 -9.04 0.22
C GLY A 101 3.36 -9.82 1.51
N VAL A 102 2.62 -9.52 2.58
CA VAL A 102 2.80 -10.13 3.91
C VAL A 102 2.58 -11.64 3.87
N ILE A 103 1.44 -12.09 3.33
CA ILE A 103 1.07 -13.51 3.29
C ILE A 103 2.03 -14.29 2.39
N GLY A 104 2.21 -13.85 1.14
CA GLY A 104 3.13 -14.48 0.21
C GLY A 104 4.57 -14.59 0.74
N SER A 105 5.07 -13.56 1.43
CA SER A 105 6.42 -13.59 2.03
C SER A 105 6.51 -14.55 3.22
N MET A 106 5.49 -14.59 4.08
CA MET A 106 5.43 -15.56 5.19
C MET A 106 5.37 -17.00 4.69
N ILE A 107 4.54 -17.28 3.68
CA ILE A 107 4.47 -18.62 3.08
C ILE A 107 5.81 -18.98 2.45
N LYS A 108 6.45 -18.06 1.72
CA LYS A 108 7.76 -18.32 1.11
C LYS A 108 8.85 -18.63 2.15
N LYS A 109 8.80 -17.96 3.29
CA LYS A 109 9.70 -18.21 4.42
C LYS A 109 9.48 -19.58 5.06
N ARG A 110 8.23 -19.95 5.35
CA ARG A 110 7.88 -21.25 5.96
C ARG A 110 8.02 -22.43 5.00
N ALA A 111 7.78 -22.20 3.71
CA ALA A 111 7.86 -23.20 2.65
C ALA A 111 8.76 -22.73 1.50
N PRO A 112 10.10 -22.76 1.65
CA PRO A 112 11.05 -22.24 0.66
C PRO A 112 10.91 -22.87 -0.74
N ASN A 113 10.43 -24.12 -0.82
CA ASN A 113 10.24 -24.86 -2.07
C ASN A 113 8.91 -24.53 -2.78
N ALA A 114 8.01 -23.79 -2.14
CA ALA A 114 6.76 -23.39 -2.77
C ALA A 114 7.00 -22.31 -3.84
N GLN A 115 6.24 -22.39 -4.93
CA GLN A 115 6.20 -21.39 -6.00
C GLN A 115 5.02 -20.46 -5.73
N ILE A 116 5.32 -19.25 -5.22
CA ILE A 116 4.31 -18.28 -4.84
C ILE A 116 4.11 -17.27 -5.97
N THR A 117 2.86 -17.07 -6.38
CA THR A 117 2.46 -15.98 -7.28
C THR A 117 1.66 -14.97 -6.47
N MET A 118 2.13 -13.72 -6.42
CA MET A 118 1.43 -12.62 -5.75
C MET A 118 0.79 -11.72 -6.81
N THR A 119 -0.49 -11.39 -6.63
CA THR A 119 -1.26 -10.59 -7.59
C THR A 119 -2.05 -9.51 -6.89
N ASP A 120 -2.12 -8.32 -7.49
CA ASP A 120 -2.91 -7.19 -6.99
C ASP A 120 -3.24 -6.26 -8.17
N ILE A 121 -4.34 -5.52 -8.05
CA ILE A 121 -4.74 -4.50 -9.05
C ILE A 121 -3.99 -3.18 -8.84
N HIS A 122 -3.42 -2.96 -7.66
CA HIS A 122 -2.72 -1.73 -7.31
C HIS A 122 -1.21 -1.84 -7.57
N ALA A 123 -0.69 -0.97 -8.46
CA ALA A 123 0.75 -0.92 -8.75
C ALA A 123 1.61 -0.70 -7.49
N MET A 124 1.15 0.13 -6.55
CA MET A 124 1.86 0.38 -5.30
C MET A 124 1.91 -0.87 -4.40
N ALA A 125 0.87 -1.71 -4.44
CA ALA A 125 0.86 -2.99 -3.72
C ALA A 125 1.89 -3.95 -4.34
N LEU A 126 1.91 -4.10 -5.67
CA LEU A 126 2.88 -4.94 -6.37
C LEU A 126 4.34 -4.53 -6.08
N GLU A 127 4.65 -3.23 -6.11
CA GLU A 127 5.99 -2.73 -5.76
C GLU A 127 6.32 -2.94 -4.27
N SER A 128 5.33 -2.79 -3.39
CA SER A 128 5.47 -3.07 -1.96
C SER A 128 5.76 -4.55 -1.70
N ALA A 129 4.98 -5.46 -2.30
CA ALA A 129 5.18 -6.90 -2.21
C ALA A 129 6.53 -7.32 -2.78
N ARG A 130 6.96 -6.74 -3.91
CA ARG A 130 8.28 -6.99 -4.49
C ARG A 130 9.40 -6.61 -3.51
N LYS A 131 9.32 -5.40 -2.92
CA LYS A 131 10.32 -4.91 -1.99
C LYS A 131 10.33 -5.71 -0.68
N THR A 132 9.18 -5.99 -0.10
CA THR A 132 9.06 -6.88 1.06
C THR A 132 9.70 -8.23 0.77
N LEU A 133 9.42 -8.84 -0.38
CA LEU A 133 10.03 -10.14 -0.69
C LEU A 133 11.55 -10.04 -0.88
N SER A 134 12.08 -9.01 -1.56
CA SER A 134 13.51 -8.89 -1.82
C SER A 134 14.34 -8.58 -0.58
N GLU A 135 13.81 -7.82 0.36
CA GLU A 135 14.51 -7.40 1.59
C GLU A 135 14.46 -8.48 2.70
N ASN A 136 13.77 -9.60 2.47
CA ASN A 136 13.60 -10.68 3.44
C ASN A 136 14.02 -12.07 2.91
N GLN A 137 14.77 -12.11 1.80
CA GLN A 137 15.36 -13.35 1.27
C GLN A 137 16.63 -13.76 2.03
#